data_AF-A0A1M5F4G8-F1
#
_entry.id   AF-A0A1M5F4G8-F1
#
_cell.length_a   1.000
_cell.length_b   1.000
_cell.length_c   1.000
_cell.angle_alpha   90.00
_cell.angle_beta   90.00
_cell.angle_gamma   90.00
#
_symmetry.space_group_name_H-M   'P 1'
#
loop_
_entity.id
_entity.type
_entity.pdbx_description
1 polymer ?
#
loop_
_entity_poly.entity_id
_entity_poly.type
_entity_poly.pdbx_seq_one_letter_code
_entity_poly.pdbx_strand_id
1 'polypeptide(L)'
;MQAADWDARYAERQQWSGEPNPLVAELVGDLPPGDAVDVAAGEGRHALWLARLGWRATAVDFSATGLARGRAQPGAGAVTWVTADATAWDAPPSSQDLVLVAYLHLPDPDMTGLLTRAVGWLRPGGRFLLLGHDARNPTEGVGGPQDPAILHSPARLAPVAALLDVERLGTVPRATPSGTALDTLLWGRRPVASPS
;
A
#
# COMPACT_ATOMS: atom_id res chain seq x y z
N MET A 1 3.43 -16.36 -4.11
CA MET A 1 4.52 -16.62 -3.14
C MET A 1 3.88 -16.93 -1.80
N GLN A 2 4.46 -17.83 -1.02
CA GLN A 2 3.96 -18.23 0.30
C GLN A 2 4.63 -17.40 1.41
N ALA A 3 4.11 -17.46 2.64
CA ALA A 3 4.69 -16.83 3.83
C ALA A 3 6.20 -17.08 3.98
N ALA A 4 6.62 -18.32 3.78
CA ALA A 4 8.02 -18.73 3.90
C ALA A 4 8.95 -18.01 2.91
N ASP A 5 8.49 -17.71 1.70
CA ASP A 5 9.30 -17.03 0.67
C ASP A 5 9.61 -15.58 1.06
N TRP A 6 8.65 -14.92 1.72
CA TRP A 6 8.84 -13.55 2.23
C TRP A 6 9.60 -13.51 3.55
N ASP A 7 9.35 -14.46 4.45
CA ASP A 7 10.13 -14.59 5.67
C ASP A 7 11.62 -14.77 5.38
N ALA A 8 11.97 -15.57 4.36
CA ALA A 8 13.34 -15.71 3.88
C ALA A 8 13.92 -14.38 3.36
N ARG A 9 13.16 -13.63 2.55
CA ARG A 9 13.57 -12.31 2.05
C ARG A 9 13.79 -11.30 3.17
N TYR A 10 12.97 -11.30 4.21
CA TYR A 10 13.18 -10.43 5.36
C TYR A 10 14.36 -10.91 6.21
N ALA A 11 14.56 -12.22 6.37
CA ALA A 11 15.65 -12.77 7.16
C ALA A 11 17.03 -12.29 6.67
N GLU A 12 17.21 -12.20 5.35
CA GLU A 12 18.51 -11.90 4.74
C GLU A 12 18.95 -10.44 4.88
N ARG A 13 18.05 -9.44 4.74
CA ARG A 13 18.37 -8.00 4.85
C ARG A 13 17.15 -7.16 5.27
N GLN A 14 17.39 -6.02 5.91
CA GLN A 14 16.38 -4.96 5.99
C GLN A 14 16.03 -4.52 4.57
N GLN A 15 14.75 -4.57 4.22
CA GLN A 15 14.34 -4.31 2.84
C GLN A 15 14.20 -2.81 2.57
N TRP A 16 13.99 -1.99 3.61
CA TRP A 16 13.72 -0.56 3.46
C TRP A 16 14.29 0.25 4.62
N SER A 17 14.74 1.48 4.34
CA SER A 17 14.94 2.49 5.37
C SER A 17 13.62 2.72 6.11
N GLY A 18 13.64 2.96 7.43
CA GLY A 18 12.44 3.23 8.24
C GLY A 18 11.67 4.51 7.88
N GLU A 19 11.93 5.09 6.71
CA GLU A 19 11.25 6.25 6.12
C GLU A 19 10.24 5.78 5.06
N PRO A 20 9.14 6.52 4.85
CA PRO A 20 8.13 6.18 3.85
C PRO A 20 8.67 6.32 2.43
N ASN A 21 7.93 5.78 1.45
CA ASN A 21 8.17 6.15 0.06
C ASN A 21 7.94 7.69 -0.12
N PRO A 22 8.83 8.42 -0.81
CA PRO A 22 8.72 9.87 -0.95
C PRO A 22 7.39 10.36 -1.54
N LEU A 23 6.84 9.65 -2.52
CA LEU A 23 5.54 10.01 -3.12
C LEU A 23 4.37 9.74 -2.15
N VAL A 24 4.48 8.71 -1.30
CA VAL A 24 3.52 8.50 -0.21
C VAL A 24 3.62 9.65 0.80
N ALA A 25 4.83 10.08 1.16
CA ALA A 25 5.03 11.23 2.05
C ALA A 25 4.48 12.52 1.47
N GLU A 26 4.70 12.78 0.18
CA GLU A 26 4.16 13.95 -0.54
C GLU A 26 2.63 13.97 -0.52
N LEU A 27 1.97 12.84 -0.82
CA LEU A 27 0.51 12.79 -0.95
C LEU A 27 -0.22 12.77 0.40
N VAL A 28 0.40 12.20 1.43
CA VAL A 28 -0.25 11.91 2.71
C VAL A 28 0.23 12.82 3.85
N GLY A 29 1.41 13.43 3.74
CA GLY A 29 2.09 14.11 4.84
C GLY A 29 1.31 15.26 5.48
N ASP A 30 0.52 15.98 4.69
CA ASP A 30 -0.27 17.14 5.15
C ASP A 30 -1.75 16.80 5.42
N LEU A 31 -2.14 15.54 5.30
CA LEU A 31 -3.51 15.12 5.58
C LEU A 31 -3.79 15.12 7.08
N PRO A 32 -4.99 15.54 7.52
CA PRO A 32 -5.37 15.48 8.92
C PRO A 32 -5.37 14.02 9.40
N PRO A 33 -4.70 13.69 10.52
CA PRO A 33 -4.63 12.33 11.01
C PRO A 33 -6.00 11.76 11.38
N GLY A 34 -6.17 10.47 11.08
CA GLY A 34 -7.35 9.68 11.42
C GLY A 34 -6.99 8.20 11.60
N ASP A 35 -7.89 7.31 11.19
CA ASP A 35 -7.63 5.86 11.11
C ASP A 35 -6.97 5.50 9.78
N ALA A 36 -5.87 4.76 9.82
CA ALA A 36 -5.18 4.30 8.62
C ALA A 36 -4.87 2.81 8.67
N VAL A 37 -4.93 2.17 7.50
CA VAL A 37 -4.40 0.81 7.30
C VAL A 37 -3.33 0.81 6.21
N ASP A 38 -2.16 0.25 6.54
CA ASP A 38 -1.06 -0.10 5.63
C ASP A 38 -1.17 -1.60 5.34
N VAL A 39 -1.61 -1.94 4.12
CA VAL A 39 -1.87 -3.32 3.69
C VAL A 39 -0.63 -3.89 3.02
N ALA A 40 -0.25 -5.11 3.40
CA ALA A 40 1.04 -5.73 3.05
C ALA A 40 2.21 -4.85 3.51
N ALA A 41 2.15 -4.43 4.78
CA ALA A 41 3.03 -3.44 5.38
C ALA A 41 4.50 -3.88 5.50
N GLY A 42 4.77 -5.19 5.48
CA GLY A 42 6.09 -5.76 5.72
C GLY A 42 6.66 -5.35 7.07
N GLU A 43 7.76 -4.60 7.04
CA GLU A 43 8.41 -4.02 8.24
C GLU A 43 7.69 -2.76 8.76
N GLY A 44 6.60 -2.33 8.11
CA GLY A 44 5.73 -1.25 8.59
C GLY A 44 6.26 0.16 8.40
N ARG A 45 7.12 0.41 7.40
CA ARG A 45 7.74 1.73 7.20
C ARG A 45 6.70 2.86 7.08
N HIS A 46 5.57 2.62 6.41
CA HIS A 46 4.54 3.65 6.27
C HIS A 46 3.70 3.72 7.54
N ALA A 47 3.28 2.58 8.11
CA ALA A 47 2.55 2.56 9.38
C ALA A 47 3.30 3.29 10.52
N LEU A 48 4.61 3.06 10.66
CA LEU A 48 5.48 3.75 11.62
C LEU A 48 5.55 5.25 11.36
N TRP A 49 5.73 5.64 10.09
CA TRP A 49 5.74 7.06 9.71
C TRP A 49 4.39 7.75 9.95
N LEU A 50 3.28 7.10 9.60
CA LEU A 50 1.92 7.58 9.86
C LEU A 50 1.69 7.76 11.37
N ALA A 51 2.12 6.80 12.20
CA ALA A 51 2.01 6.92 13.64
C ALA A 51 2.81 8.13 14.19
N ARG A 52 3.99 8.44 13.62
CA ARG A 52 4.75 9.67 13.97
C ARG A 52 4.00 10.95 13.63
N LEU A 53 3.16 10.93 12.60
CA LEU A 53 2.28 12.03 12.21
C LEU A 53 0.97 12.08 13.01
N GLY A 54 0.76 11.18 13.98
CA GLY A 54 -0.42 11.16 14.84
C GLY A 54 -1.59 10.31 14.32
N TRP A 55 -1.39 9.52 13.27
CA TRP A 55 -2.41 8.59 12.78
C TRP A 55 -2.58 7.38 13.70
N ARG A 56 -3.80 6.85 13.79
CA ARG A 56 -4.06 5.52 14.34
C ARG A 56 -3.80 4.47 13.26
N ALA A 57 -2.52 4.13 13.09
CA ALA A 57 -2.07 3.25 12.02
C ALA A 57 -2.18 1.76 12.39
N THR A 58 -2.72 0.98 11.46
CA THR A 58 -2.73 -0.49 11.49
C THR A 58 -1.85 -1.03 10.37
N ALA A 59 -0.83 -1.82 10.71
CA ALA A 59 0.01 -2.54 9.77
C ALA A 59 -0.50 -3.99 9.63
N VAL A 60 -0.88 -4.40 8.42
CA VAL A 60 -1.34 -5.76 8.13
C VAL A 60 -0.35 -6.43 7.19
N ASP A 61 0.19 -7.58 7.58
CA ASP A 61 1.05 -8.40 6.72
C ASP A 61 0.97 -9.88 7.11
N PHE A 62 1.22 -10.79 6.18
CA PHE A 62 1.23 -12.22 6.49
C PHE A 62 2.59 -12.70 7.00
N SER A 63 3.67 -11.96 6.72
CA SER A 63 5.02 -12.25 7.22
C SER A 63 5.14 -11.87 8.69
N ALA A 64 5.09 -12.87 9.56
CA ALA A 64 5.36 -12.69 10.98
C ALA A 64 6.77 -12.13 11.22
N THR A 65 7.73 -12.46 10.35
CA THR A 65 9.12 -11.96 10.44
C THR A 65 9.21 -10.47 10.13
N GLY A 66 8.56 -10.01 9.06
CA GLY A 66 8.50 -8.58 8.71
C GLY A 66 7.88 -7.76 9.84
N LEU A 67 6.74 -8.22 10.35
CA LEU A 67 6.05 -7.56 11.47
C LEU A 67 6.89 -7.57 12.76
N ALA A 68 7.61 -8.65 13.06
CA ALA A 68 8.50 -8.71 14.22
C ALA A 68 9.65 -7.68 14.13
N ARG A 69 10.22 -7.49 12.94
CA ARG A 69 11.22 -6.45 12.70
C ARG A 69 10.64 -5.04 12.86
N GLY A 70 9.45 -4.81 12.32
CA GLY A 70 8.71 -3.56 12.51
C GLY A 70 8.44 -3.25 13.99
N ARG A 71 8.01 -4.26 14.77
CA ARG A 71 7.77 -4.15 16.22
C ARG A 71 9.02 -3.81 17.04
N ALA A 72 10.22 -4.11 16.52
CA ALA A 72 11.48 -3.75 17.17
C ALA A 72 11.95 -2.31 16.88
N GLN A 73 11.29 -1.59 15.97
CA GLN A 73 11.66 -0.22 15.61
C GLN A 73 11.15 0.81 16.64
N PRO A 74 11.83 1.96 16.78
CA PRO A 74 11.34 3.08 17.60
C PRO A 74 9.94 3.55 17.15
N GLY A 75 9.05 3.74 18.12
CA GLY A 75 7.67 4.18 17.87
C GLY A 75 6.68 3.06 17.52
N ALA A 76 7.13 1.80 17.42
CA ALA A 76 6.27 0.67 17.05
C ALA A 76 5.11 0.41 18.03
N GLY A 77 5.21 0.87 19.28
CA GLY A 77 4.12 0.82 20.26
C GLY A 77 2.90 1.67 19.91
N ALA A 78 3.03 2.61 18.96
CA ALA A 78 1.92 3.43 18.45
C ALA A 78 1.21 2.82 17.23
N VAL A 79 1.70 1.67 16.72
CA VAL A 79 1.13 0.97 15.56
C VAL A 79 0.40 -0.28 16.04
N THR A 80 -0.79 -0.53 15.49
CA THR A 80 -1.48 -1.81 15.65
C THR A 80 -0.96 -2.79 14.60
N TRP A 81 -0.42 -3.93 15.02
CA TRP A 81 0.22 -4.90 14.12
C TRP A 81 -0.62 -6.17 13.99
N VAL A 82 -1.08 -6.48 12.78
CA VAL A 82 -1.95 -7.62 12.49
C VAL A 82 -1.24 -8.59 11.55
N THR A 83 -1.04 -9.83 12.02
CA THR A 83 -0.53 -10.91 11.16
C THR A 83 -1.69 -11.56 10.42
N ALA A 84 -1.87 -11.27 9.13
CA ALA A 84 -2.95 -11.83 8.33
C ALA A 84 -2.63 -11.80 6.83
N ASP A 85 -3.25 -12.70 6.06
CA ASP A 85 -3.28 -12.63 4.60
C ASP A 85 -4.22 -11.50 4.17
N ALA A 86 -3.68 -10.54 3.41
CA ALA A 86 -4.44 -9.39 2.94
C ALA A 86 -5.60 -9.77 2.01
N THR A 87 -5.57 -10.95 1.38
CA THR A 87 -6.67 -11.45 0.54
C THR A 87 -7.86 -11.96 1.36
N ALA A 88 -7.65 -12.30 2.64
CA ALA A 88 -8.66 -12.85 3.55
C ALA A 88 -8.99 -11.93 4.74
N TRP A 89 -8.20 -10.88 4.96
CA TRP A 89 -8.42 -9.90 6.01
C TRP A 89 -9.29 -8.74 5.51
N ASP A 90 -10.15 -8.22 6.39
CA ASP A 90 -10.97 -7.04 6.15
C ASP A 90 -10.94 -6.09 7.36
N ALA A 91 -10.95 -4.79 7.07
CA ALA A 91 -11.33 -3.78 8.05
C ALA A 91 -12.86 -3.62 8.09
N PRO A 92 -13.44 -3.13 9.21
CA PRO A 92 -14.86 -2.82 9.23
C PRO A 92 -15.25 -1.82 8.11
N PRO A 93 -16.42 -1.95 7.49
CA PRO A 93 -16.86 -1.00 6.46
C PRO A 93 -16.89 0.43 7.00
N SER A 94 -16.46 1.40 6.18
CA SER A 94 -16.46 2.83 6.53
C SER A 94 -15.77 3.15 7.87
N SER A 95 -14.60 2.54 8.11
CA SER A 95 -13.82 2.70 9.35
C SER A 95 -12.46 3.35 9.17
N GLN A 96 -12.00 3.54 7.93
CA GLN A 96 -10.67 4.06 7.63
C GLN A 96 -10.75 5.45 6.98
N ASP A 97 -9.89 6.37 7.40
CA ASP A 97 -9.69 7.66 6.74
C ASP A 97 -8.61 7.55 5.65
N LEU A 98 -7.71 6.57 5.77
CA LEU A 98 -6.68 6.23 4.77
C LEU A 98 -6.54 4.71 4.61
N VAL A 99 -6.52 4.25 3.36
CA VAL A 99 -6.08 2.90 3.01
C VAL A 99 -4.88 3.01 2.07
N LEU A 100 -3.76 2.43 2.48
CA LEU A 100 -2.49 2.45 1.76
C LEU A 100 -2.12 1.02 1.33
N VAL A 101 -1.88 0.83 0.04
CA VAL A 101 -1.41 -0.43 -0.54
C VAL A 101 -0.15 -0.14 -1.35
N ALA A 102 1.01 -0.50 -0.81
CA ALA A 102 2.29 -0.18 -1.43
C ALA A 102 3.10 -1.44 -1.75
N TYR A 103 3.40 -1.65 -3.04
CA TYR A 103 4.22 -2.75 -3.55
C TYR A 103 3.69 -4.16 -3.24
N LEU A 104 2.37 -4.29 -3.07
CA LEU A 104 1.66 -5.57 -3.10
C LEU A 104 1.46 -6.00 -4.56
N HIS A 105 1.85 -7.24 -4.86
CA HIS A 105 1.74 -7.82 -6.19
C HIS A 105 1.04 -9.18 -6.08
N LEU A 106 -0.15 -9.26 -6.67
CA LEU A 106 -0.99 -10.47 -6.72
C LEU A 106 -1.48 -10.65 -8.17
N PRO A 107 -1.73 -11.90 -8.61
CA PRO A 107 -2.46 -12.13 -9.85
C PRO A 107 -3.90 -11.60 -9.73
N ASP A 108 -4.53 -11.32 -10.87
CA ASP A 108 -5.98 -11.16 -10.89
C ASP A 108 -6.66 -12.54 -10.90
N PRO A 109 -7.86 -12.68 -10.30
CA PRO A 109 -8.72 -11.60 -9.79
C PRO A 109 -8.41 -11.11 -8.37
N ASP A 110 -7.46 -11.73 -7.68
CA ASP A 110 -7.21 -11.47 -6.24
C ASP A 110 -6.82 -10.02 -5.96
N MET A 111 -5.95 -9.43 -6.79
CA MET A 111 -5.54 -8.04 -6.63
C MET A 111 -6.74 -7.09 -6.76
N THR A 112 -7.48 -7.16 -7.87
CA THR A 112 -8.66 -6.31 -8.10
C THR A 112 -9.72 -6.52 -7.02
N GLY A 113 -9.95 -7.76 -6.60
CA GLY A 113 -10.88 -8.10 -5.53
C GLY A 113 -10.49 -7.47 -4.18
N LEU A 114 -9.22 -7.58 -3.79
CA LEU A 114 -8.68 -6.96 -2.58
C LEU A 114 -8.85 -5.44 -2.60
N LEU A 115 -8.43 -4.79 -3.69
CA LEU A 115 -8.52 -3.33 -3.81
C LEU A 115 -9.97 -2.84 -3.77
N THR A 116 -10.89 -3.58 -4.40
CA THR A 116 -12.32 -3.26 -4.37
C THR A 116 -12.89 -3.30 -2.94
N ARG A 117 -12.57 -4.34 -2.15
CA ARG A 117 -12.97 -4.41 -0.74
C ARG A 117 -12.33 -3.29 0.08
N ALA A 118 -11.06 -3.00 -0.20
CA ALA A 118 -10.29 -1.97 0.46
C ALA A 118 -10.90 -0.56 0.29
N VAL A 119 -11.47 -0.24 -0.88
CA VAL A 119 -12.27 1.00 -1.07
C VAL A 119 -13.50 1.01 -0.14
N GLY A 120 -14.14 -0.13 0.09
CA GLY A 120 -15.30 -0.25 0.98
C GLY A 120 -14.98 -0.02 2.47
N TRP A 121 -13.72 -0.17 2.88
CA TRP A 121 -13.27 0.14 4.25
C TRP A 121 -13.19 1.64 4.53
N LEU A 122 -13.06 2.47 3.50
CA LEU A 122 -12.92 3.92 3.65
C LEU A 122 -14.21 4.58 4.12
N ARG A 123 -14.15 5.54 5.03
CA ARG A 123 -15.26 6.46 5.26
C ARG A 123 -15.57 7.25 3.98
N PRO A 124 -16.79 7.75 3.78
CA PRO A 124 -17.06 8.75 2.74
C PRO A 124 -16.05 9.91 2.85
N GLY A 125 -15.37 10.25 1.76
CA GLY A 125 -14.28 11.23 1.74
C GLY A 125 -12.90 10.71 2.16
N GLY A 126 -12.82 9.49 2.69
CA GLY A 126 -11.55 8.81 3.03
C GLY A 126 -10.68 8.57 1.79
N ARG A 127 -9.37 8.43 1.99
CA ARG A 127 -8.36 8.41 0.93
C ARG A 127 -7.85 7.00 0.63
N PHE A 128 -7.72 6.72 -0.67
CA PHE A 128 -7.15 5.48 -1.17
C PHE A 128 -5.83 5.77 -1.90
N LEU A 129 -4.76 5.06 -1.53
CA LEU A 129 -3.49 5.11 -2.24
C LEU A 129 -3.04 3.69 -2.59
N LEU A 130 -2.86 3.43 -3.88
CA LEU A 130 -2.05 2.31 -4.37
C LEU A 130 -0.81 2.83 -5.09
N LEU A 131 0.35 2.26 -4.74
CA LEU A 131 1.61 2.47 -5.43
C LEU A 131 2.33 1.14 -5.61
N GLY A 132 2.64 0.74 -6.84
CA GLY A 132 3.38 -0.51 -7.09
C GLY A 132 4.05 -0.50 -8.46
N HIS A 133 4.87 -1.48 -8.77
CA HIS A 133 5.63 -1.48 -10.03
C HIS A 133 4.70 -1.52 -11.25
N ASP A 134 4.99 -0.67 -12.24
CA ASP A 134 4.23 -0.58 -13.48
C ASP A 134 4.57 -1.76 -14.41
N ALA A 135 3.60 -2.22 -15.19
CA ALA A 135 3.75 -3.31 -16.16
C ALA A 135 4.81 -3.02 -17.23
N ARG A 136 5.15 -1.75 -17.45
CA ARG A 136 6.23 -1.34 -18.36
C ARG A 136 7.62 -1.36 -17.71
N ASN A 137 7.70 -1.45 -16.39
CA ASN A 137 8.98 -1.40 -15.68
C ASN A 137 10.01 -2.46 -16.12
N PRO A 138 9.63 -3.73 -16.42
CA PRO A 138 10.60 -4.73 -16.89
C PRO A 138 11.29 -4.38 -18.21
N THR A 139 10.65 -3.57 -19.06
CA THR A 139 11.14 -3.23 -20.40
C THR A 139 11.63 -1.79 -20.53
N GLU A 140 11.08 -0.88 -19.74
CA GLU A 140 11.31 0.58 -19.84
C GLU A 140 11.97 1.18 -18.59
N GLY A 141 12.09 0.40 -17.51
CA GLY A 141 12.63 0.84 -16.23
C GLY A 141 13.66 -0.14 -15.65
N VAL A 142 13.85 -0.07 -14.33
CA VAL A 142 14.81 -0.92 -13.61
C VAL A 142 14.21 -1.51 -12.34
N GLY A 143 14.74 -2.67 -11.94
CA GLY A 143 14.35 -3.35 -10.69
C GLY A 143 12.93 -3.93 -10.70
N GLY A 144 12.45 -4.31 -9.52
CA GLY A 144 11.10 -4.84 -9.33
C GLY A 144 10.87 -6.25 -9.89
N PRO A 145 9.66 -6.80 -9.69
CA PRO A 145 9.25 -8.08 -10.28
C PRO A 145 9.26 -8.01 -11.81
N GLN A 146 9.58 -9.14 -12.44
CA GLN A 146 9.67 -9.25 -13.91
C GLN A 146 8.42 -9.90 -14.54
N ASP A 147 7.54 -10.48 -13.73
CA ASP A 147 6.32 -11.12 -14.19
C ASP A 147 5.21 -10.08 -14.42
N PRO A 148 4.79 -9.78 -15.66
CA PRO A 148 3.76 -8.79 -15.93
C PRO A 148 2.38 -9.15 -15.37
N ALA A 149 2.10 -10.43 -15.08
CA ALA A 149 0.81 -10.87 -14.57
C ALA A 149 0.49 -10.33 -13.16
N ILE A 150 1.50 -9.85 -12.43
CA ILE A 150 1.36 -9.32 -11.06
C ILE A 150 1.69 -7.82 -10.97
N LEU A 151 2.05 -7.19 -12.08
CA LEU A 151 2.37 -5.76 -12.14
C LEU A 151 1.11 -4.90 -12.35
N HIS A 152 1.22 -3.63 -11.96
CA HIS A 152 0.13 -2.67 -12.04
C HIS A 152 0.13 -1.94 -13.37
N SER A 153 -1.04 -1.45 -13.77
CA SER A 153 -1.15 -0.50 -14.87
C SER A 153 -2.42 0.32 -14.69
N PRO A 154 -2.53 1.52 -15.29
CA PRO A 154 -3.76 2.30 -15.25
C PRO A 154 -4.98 1.50 -15.76
N ALA A 155 -4.79 0.69 -16.79
CA ALA A 155 -5.85 -0.16 -17.33
C ALA A 155 -6.31 -1.24 -16.34
N ARG A 156 -5.36 -1.90 -15.66
CA ARG A 156 -5.67 -2.92 -14.64
C ARG A 156 -6.38 -2.33 -13.42
N LEU A 157 -6.04 -1.09 -13.06
CA LEU A 157 -6.65 -0.39 -11.92
C LEU A 157 -7.97 0.30 -12.26
N ALA A 158 -8.37 0.35 -13.53
CA ALA A 158 -9.58 1.05 -13.98
C ALA A 158 -10.87 0.62 -13.24
N PRO A 159 -11.12 -0.68 -12.96
CA PRO A 159 -12.31 -1.09 -12.21
C PRO A 159 -12.35 -0.53 -10.78
N VAL A 160 -11.20 -0.45 -10.11
CA VAL A 160 -11.08 0.11 -8.75
C VAL A 160 -11.18 1.64 -8.79
N ALA A 161 -10.54 2.25 -9.78
CA ALA A 161 -10.57 3.69 -10.01
C ALA A 161 -12.01 4.20 -10.23
N ALA A 162 -12.87 3.41 -10.88
CA ALA A 162 -14.28 3.75 -11.08
C ALA A 162 -15.10 3.84 -9.77
N LEU A 163 -14.57 3.37 -8.64
CA LEU A 163 -15.20 3.44 -7.31
C LEU A 163 -14.77 4.68 -6.51
N LEU A 164 -13.87 5.50 -7.06
CA LEU A 164 -13.22 6.63 -6.40
C LEU A 164 -13.48 7.92 -7.18
N ASP A 165 -13.50 9.05 -6.47
CA ASP A 165 -13.20 10.33 -7.11
C ASP A 165 -11.67 10.39 -7.28
N VAL A 166 -11.20 10.00 -8.47
CA VAL A 166 -9.78 9.87 -8.79
C VAL A 166 -9.13 11.25 -8.92
N GLU A 167 -8.05 11.46 -8.16
CA GLU A 167 -7.22 12.66 -8.26
C GLU A 167 -6.01 12.41 -9.17
N ARG A 168 -5.39 11.22 -9.07
CA ARG A 168 -4.29 10.80 -9.94
C ARG A 168 -4.38 9.31 -10.24
N LEU A 169 -4.31 8.95 -11.52
CA LEU A 169 -4.11 7.59 -12.00
C LEU A 169 -3.10 7.63 -13.15
N GLY A 170 -1.98 6.92 -13.00
CA GLY A 170 -0.97 6.93 -14.04
C GLY A 170 0.35 6.29 -13.63
N THR A 171 1.23 6.11 -14.61
CA THR A 171 2.60 5.71 -14.36
C THR A 171 3.43 6.91 -13.89
N VAL A 172 4.23 6.70 -12.85
CA VAL A 172 5.11 7.70 -12.25
C VAL A 172 6.55 7.17 -12.26
N PRO A 173 7.54 7.98 -12.65
CA PRO A 173 8.94 7.60 -12.55
C PRO A 173 9.42 7.72 -11.10
N ARG A 174 10.27 6.78 -10.67
CA ARG A 174 10.95 6.81 -9.39
C ARG A 174 12.45 6.65 -9.61
N ALA A 175 13.23 7.60 -9.12
CA ALA A 175 14.68 7.52 -9.16
C ALA A 175 15.20 6.40 -8.25
N THR A 176 16.16 5.62 -8.75
CA THR A 176 16.88 4.60 -7.99
C THR A 176 18.38 4.71 -8.30
N PRO A 177 19.26 4.13 -7.46
CA PRO A 177 20.71 4.10 -7.76
C PRO A 177 21.05 3.42 -9.10
N SER A 178 20.19 2.52 -9.59
CA SER A 178 20.40 1.76 -10.83
C SER A 178 19.73 2.40 -12.05
N GLY A 179 19.05 3.53 -11.90
CA GLY A 179 18.29 4.19 -12.96
C GLY A 179 16.86 4.52 -12.56
N THR A 180 16.01 4.79 -13.54
CA THR A 180 14.60 5.14 -13.31
C THR A 180 13.73 3.89 -13.29
N ALA A 181 13.06 3.64 -12.17
CA ALA A 181 11.99 2.66 -12.09
C ALA A 181 10.65 3.32 -12.45
N LEU A 182 9.69 2.52 -12.91
CA LEU A 182 8.33 2.95 -13.21
C LEU A 182 7.37 2.28 -12.23
N ASP A 183 6.57 3.09 -11.56
CA ASP A 183 5.49 2.63 -10.69
C ASP A 183 4.13 3.10 -11.24
N THR A 184 3.05 2.40 -10.98
CA THR A 184 1.68 2.88 -11.18
C THR A 184 1.14 3.44 -9.86
N LEU A 185 0.58 4.65 -9.92
CA LEU A 185 -0.14 5.30 -8.83
C LEU A 185 -1.65 5.27 -9.11
N LEU A 186 -2.44 4.92 -8.09
CA LEU A 186 -3.85 5.28 -7.99
C LEU A 186 -4.05 6.04 -6.67
N TRP A 187 -4.45 7.30 -6.78
CA TRP A 187 -4.73 8.20 -5.67
C TRP A 187 -6.12 8.83 -5.86
N GLY A 188 -6.97 8.70 -4.86
CA GLY A 188 -8.32 9.24 -4.91
C GLY A 188 -9.03 9.16 -3.57
N ARG A 189 -10.28 9.59 -3.56
CA ARG A 189 -11.13 9.57 -2.36
C ARG A 189 -12.38 8.73 -2.61
N ARG A 190 -12.90 8.09 -1.57
CA ARG A 190 -14.22 7.47 -1.63
C ARG A 190 -15.27 8.58 -1.82
N PRO A 191 -16.17 8.48 -2.81
CA PRO A 191 -17.19 9.50 -3.03
C PRO A 191 -18.05 9.72 -1.79
N VAL A 192 -18.36 10.98 -1.50
CA VAL A 192 -19.37 11.32 -0.49
C VAL A 192 -20.73 11.16 -1.17
N ALA A 193 -21.60 10.30 -0.63
CA ALA A 193 -22.96 10.22 -1.13
C ALA A 193 -23.59 11.62 -1.10
N SER A 194 -24.11 12.08 -2.24
CA SER A 194 -24.86 13.33 -2.26
C SER A 194 -26.10 13.17 -1.35
N PRO A 195 -26.40 14.11 -0.46
CA PRO A 195 -27.66 14.06 0.28
C PRO A 195 -28.79 14.07 -0.75
N SER A 196 -29.67 13.07 -0.67
CA SER A 196 -30.91 13.00 -1.46
C SER A 196 -31.92 14.05 -1.00
#